data_AF-A0A1L9TPC5-F1
#
_entry.id   AF-A0A1L9TPC5-F1
#
_cell.length_a   1.000
_cell.length_b   1.000
_cell.length_c   1.000
_cell.angle_alpha   90.00
_cell.angle_beta   90.00
_cell.angle_gamma   90.00
#
_symmetry.space_group_name_H-M   'P 1'
#
loop_
_entity.id
_entity.type
_entity.pdbx_description
1 polymer ?
#
loop_
_entity_poly.entity_id
_entity_poly.type
_entity_poly.pdbx_seq_one_letter_code
_entity_poly.pdbx_strand_id
1 'polypeptide(L)'
;MPSQPPLPHLLTPYICSPPPSSLTTVSSVLDATGNWLVLRFLCAALNATPNLHSGPGIAGVEGVRKKKVVLVSFLRGWEFWRSEAKRLGLDLARLTEKRQFAFVDGLSELFSPPTALASSPAQPHYFGASSTPRTTLPTRSHPGITPHGPSPPRQPAPSASAAVPSHQSAREASPVKRLRLSGSGTAAIDALEMDITAVINQLKTSNLGEDGGESDVLLIVDQPDLLLAATGPNKGIGATEMGEWIMGLQQAATATVVTVSSDSPLIHNASAFVHQTATPLETEHAAFTVGLAYRAEMVMQLRNLETGAARDVSGVLRVSKGGAWGHRESAGEENWEEKEVLYFVQRDGGVSMFGRGE
;
A
#
# COMPACT_ATOMS: atom_id res chain seq x y z
N MET A 1 -25.07 21.90 -2.20
CA MET A 1 -24.97 20.65 -2.95
C MET A 1 -25.24 19.51 -1.97
N PRO A 2 -26.18 18.60 -2.23
CA PRO A 2 -26.37 17.44 -1.35
C PRO A 2 -25.06 16.65 -1.29
N SER A 3 -24.58 16.37 -0.07
CA SER A 3 -23.38 15.54 0.14
C SER A 3 -23.65 14.15 -0.45
N GLN A 4 -22.89 13.76 -1.47
CA GLN A 4 -22.96 12.39 -1.97
C GLN A 4 -22.63 11.40 -0.84
N PRO A 5 -23.27 10.22 -0.83
CA PRO A 5 -22.98 9.22 0.18
C PRO A 5 -21.50 8.80 0.08
N PRO A 6 -20.81 8.57 1.20
CA PRO A 6 -19.41 8.14 1.20
C PRO A 6 -19.20 6.77 0.52
N LEU A 7 -20.27 6.02 0.28
CA LEU A 7 -20.28 4.72 -0.40
C LEU A 7 -21.28 4.75 -1.56
N PRO A 8 -20.81 4.70 -2.83
CA PRO A 8 -21.69 4.60 -3.99
C PRO A 8 -22.49 3.29 -3.95
N HIS A 9 -23.80 3.36 -4.19
CA HIS A 9 -24.69 2.17 -4.09
C HIS A 9 -24.28 1.02 -5.03
N LEU A 10 -23.73 1.36 -6.20
CA LEU A 10 -23.24 0.37 -7.16
C LEU A 10 -21.99 -0.38 -6.66
N LEU A 11 -21.29 0.14 -5.66
CA LEU A 11 -20.10 -0.47 -5.08
C LEU A 11 -20.39 -1.28 -3.82
N THR A 12 -21.42 -0.90 -3.07
CA THR A 12 -21.82 -1.50 -1.78
C THR A 12 -21.83 -3.03 -1.78
N PRO A 13 -22.41 -3.74 -2.78
CA PRO A 13 -22.45 -5.21 -2.79
C PRO A 13 -21.07 -5.87 -2.77
N TYR A 14 -20.05 -5.17 -3.29
CA TYR A 14 -18.73 -5.74 -3.52
C TYR A 14 -17.73 -5.48 -2.39
N ILE A 15 -17.98 -4.50 -1.51
CA ILE A 15 -16.97 -4.03 -0.52
C ILE A 15 -17.41 -4.13 0.94
N CYS A 16 -18.72 -4.26 1.22
CA CYS A 16 -19.23 -4.21 2.58
C CYS A 16 -19.06 -5.50 3.37
N SER A 17 -19.05 -6.66 2.71
CA SER A 17 -18.95 -7.97 3.37
C SER A 17 -18.05 -8.93 2.58
N PRO A 18 -16.73 -8.70 2.57
CA PRO A 18 -15.83 -9.67 1.97
C PRO A 18 -15.93 -11.01 2.72
N PRO A 19 -16.08 -12.14 2.03
CA PRO A 19 -16.18 -13.45 2.68
C PRO A 19 -14.96 -13.77 3.54
N PRO A 20 -15.10 -14.58 4.61
CA PRO A 20 -13.95 -15.03 5.40
C PRO A 20 -12.90 -15.75 4.54
N SER A 21 -11.64 -15.51 4.83
CA SER A 21 -10.47 -15.98 4.08
C SER A 21 -10.49 -15.62 2.59
N SER A 22 -11.24 -14.58 2.18
CA SER A 22 -11.24 -14.11 0.79
C SER A 22 -10.03 -13.24 0.47
N LEU A 23 -9.66 -13.24 -0.81
CA LEU A 23 -8.70 -12.33 -1.40
C LEU A 23 -9.41 -11.50 -2.48
N THR A 24 -9.36 -10.18 -2.36
CA THR A 24 -9.75 -9.26 -3.43
C THR A 24 -8.51 -8.62 -4.01
N THR A 25 -8.31 -8.74 -5.31
CA THR A 25 -7.21 -8.07 -6.02
C THR A 25 -7.75 -6.84 -6.71
N VAL A 26 -7.20 -5.67 -6.38
CA VAL A 26 -7.47 -4.40 -7.06
C VAL A 26 -6.30 -4.10 -7.98
N SER A 27 -6.53 -4.07 -9.28
CA SER A 27 -5.53 -3.64 -10.26
C SER A 27 -5.83 -2.23 -10.75
N SER A 28 -4.79 -1.41 -10.90
CA SER A 28 -4.92 -0.03 -11.37
C SER A 28 -3.77 0.35 -12.30
N VAL A 29 -4.05 1.28 -13.22
CA VAL A 29 -3.02 1.92 -14.06
C VAL A 29 -2.70 3.31 -13.53
N LEU A 30 -1.57 3.88 -13.93
CA LEU A 30 -1.08 5.18 -13.45
C LEU A 30 -2.13 6.30 -13.58
N ASP A 31 -2.86 6.31 -14.69
CA ASP A 31 -3.89 7.31 -15.00
C ASP A 31 -5.24 7.04 -14.30
N ALA A 32 -5.43 5.86 -13.71
CA ALA A 32 -6.66 5.41 -13.05
C ALA A 32 -6.36 4.77 -11.69
N THR A 33 -5.81 5.57 -10.76
CA THR A 33 -5.31 5.09 -9.46
C THR A 33 -6.39 4.48 -8.54
N GLY A 34 -5.99 3.48 -7.74
CA GLY A 34 -6.87 2.76 -6.80
C GLY A 34 -7.11 3.40 -5.42
N ASN A 35 -6.51 4.56 -5.12
CA ASN A 35 -6.56 5.17 -3.79
C ASN A 35 -8.00 5.44 -3.31
N TRP A 36 -8.85 5.95 -4.20
CA TRP A 36 -10.24 6.24 -3.86
C TRP A 36 -11.01 4.97 -3.48
N LEU A 37 -10.70 3.83 -4.11
CA LEU A 37 -11.35 2.56 -3.85
C LEU A 37 -10.90 1.97 -2.51
N VAL A 38 -9.61 2.08 -2.18
CA VAL A 38 -9.09 1.77 -0.83
C VAL A 38 -9.84 2.57 0.24
N LEU A 39 -10.04 3.86 0.03
CA LEU A 39 -10.82 4.69 0.95
C LEU A 39 -12.28 4.21 1.08
N ARG A 40 -12.88 3.67 0.02
CA ARG A 40 -14.23 3.08 0.08
C ARG A 40 -14.24 1.78 0.89
N PHE A 41 -13.22 0.93 0.77
CA PHE A 41 -13.06 -0.22 1.67
C PHE A 41 -12.94 0.21 3.14
N LEU A 42 -12.15 1.27 3.41
CA LEU A 42 -12.05 1.84 4.76
C LEU A 42 -13.41 2.36 5.26
N CYS A 43 -14.14 3.11 4.44
CA CYS A 43 -15.48 3.61 4.79
C CYS A 43 -16.44 2.45 5.05
N ALA A 44 -16.49 1.44 4.19
CA ALA A 44 -17.37 0.29 4.34
C ALA A 44 -17.08 -0.48 5.64
N ALA A 45 -15.80 -0.75 5.93
CA ALA A 45 -15.43 -1.51 7.11
C ALA A 45 -15.59 -0.72 8.42
N LEU A 46 -15.25 0.57 8.44
CA LEU A 46 -15.16 1.37 9.68
C LEU A 46 -16.44 2.18 9.99
N ASN A 47 -17.29 2.44 8.99
CA ASN A 47 -18.61 3.06 9.20
C ASN A 47 -19.75 2.04 9.25
N ALA A 48 -19.48 0.74 9.08
CA ALA A 48 -20.48 -0.31 9.25
C ALA A 48 -21.12 -0.17 10.65
N THR A 49 -22.30 0.42 10.67
CA THR A 49 -23.09 0.52 11.88
C THR A 49 -23.68 -0.87 12.12
N PRO A 50 -23.62 -1.43 13.33
CA PRO A 50 -24.09 -2.79 13.63
C PRO A 50 -25.54 -3.14 13.24
N ASN A 51 -26.35 -2.19 12.73
CA ASN A 51 -27.81 -2.22 12.83
C ASN A 51 -28.58 -1.96 11.53
N LEU A 52 -28.04 -2.21 10.33
CA LEU A 52 -28.81 -1.93 9.10
C LEU A 52 -28.96 -3.08 8.10
N HIS A 53 -28.85 -4.35 8.52
CA HIS A 53 -29.33 -5.48 7.70
C HIS A 53 -29.97 -6.61 8.53
N SER A 54 -30.58 -6.31 9.67
CA SER A 54 -31.56 -7.22 10.27
C SER A 54 -32.95 -6.82 9.78
N GLY A 55 -33.36 -7.35 8.62
CA GLY A 55 -34.77 -7.36 8.25
C GLY A 55 -35.58 -8.09 9.35
N PRO A 56 -36.82 -7.66 9.64
CA PRO A 56 -37.62 -8.30 10.68
C PRO A 56 -38.06 -9.68 10.17
N GLY A 57 -37.33 -10.75 10.48
CA GLY A 57 -37.81 -12.08 10.11
C GLY A 57 -36.92 -13.31 10.29
N ILE A 58 -35.60 -13.22 10.49
CA ILE A 58 -34.79 -14.43 10.69
C ILE A 58 -33.75 -14.19 11.79
N ALA A 59 -34.13 -14.54 13.02
CA ALA A 59 -33.20 -14.67 14.13
C ALA A 59 -32.40 -15.97 13.94
N GLY A 60 -31.15 -15.83 13.50
CA GLY A 60 -30.17 -16.91 13.40
C GLY A 60 -28.77 -16.37 13.67
N VAL A 61 -28.40 -16.32 14.95
CA VAL A 61 -27.03 -16.39 15.53
C VAL A 61 -25.84 -16.04 14.62
N GLU A 62 -25.75 -14.81 14.13
CA GLU A 62 -24.45 -14.21 13.77
C GLU A 62 -24.27 -12.94 14.59
N GLY A 63 -23.50 -13.04 15.67
CA GLY A 63 -23.12 -11.89 16.48
C GLY A 63 -22.47 -10.84 15.59
N VAL A 64 -22.87 -9.57 15.76
CA VAL A 64 -22.36 -8.48 14.92
C VAL A 64 -20.88 -8.29 15.19
N ARG A 65 -20.03 -8.89 14.35
CA ARG A 65 -18.58 -8.84 14.48
C ARG A 65 -18.11 -7.40 14.24
N LYS A 66 -17.47 -6.81 15.25
CA LYS A 66 -16.85 -5.48 15.14
C LYS A 66 -15.71 -5.58 14.12
N LYS A 67 -15.89 -4.96 12.95
CA LYS A 67 -14.85 -4.91 11.90
C LYS A 67 -13.74 -3.94 12.30
N LYS A 68 -12.51 -4.42 12.21
CA LYS A 68 -11.28 -3.65 12.38
C LYS A 68 -10.49 -3.69 11.08
N VAL A 69 -9.62 -2.72 10.88
CA VAL A 69 -8.83 -2.62 9.64
C VAL A 69 -7.35 -2.44 9.92
N VAL A 70 -6.52 -3.19 9.22
CA VAL A 70 -5.07 -2.93 9.12
C VAL A 70 -4.79 -2.48 7.68
N LEU A 71 -4.25 -1.28 7.52
CA LEU A 71 -3.77 -0.78 6.23
C LEU A 71 -2.25 -0.79 6.22
N VAL A 72 -1.67 -1.63 5.37
CA VAL A 72 -0.24 -1.66 5.05
C VAL A 72 -0.06 -0.92 3.74
N SER A 73 0.75 0.13 3.69
CA SER A 73 0.99 0.87 2.44
C SER A 73 2.47 1.01 2.15
N PHE A 74 2.84 0.63 0.92
CA PHE A 74 4.21 0.69 0.43
C PHE A 74 4.47 1.94 -0.42
N LEU A 75 3.43 2.62 -0.93
CA LEU A 75 3.62 3.80 -1.79
C LEU A 75 3.11 5.11 -1.19
N ARG A 76 2.40 5.09 -0.05
CA ARG A 76 1.80 6.28 0.56
C ARG A 76 1.98 6.26 2.08
N GLY A 77 2.36 7.41 2.64
CA GLY A 77 2.55 7.58 4.08
C GLY A 77 1.24 7.81 4.85
N TRP A 78 1.34 7.78 6.17
CA TRP A 78 0.23 7.99 7.12
C TRP A 78 -0.56 9.28 6.86
N GLU A 79 0.14 10.40 6.66
CA GLU A 79 -0.52 11.70 6.50
C GLU A 79 -1.40 11.77 5.25
N PHE A 80 -1.01 11.09 4.17
CA PHE A 80 -1.84 10.99 2.96
C PHE A 80 -3.17 10.28 3.25
N TRP A 81 -3.11 9.08 3.83
CA TRP A 81 -4.31 8.31 4.14
C TRP A 81 -5.18 9.00 5.18
N ARG A 82 -4.56 9.61 6.20
CA ARG A 82 -5.24 10.40 7.23
C ARG A 82 -5.97 11.59 6.62
N SER A 83 -5.32 12.37 5.75
CA SER A 83 -5.96 13.53 5.13
C SER A 83 -7.09 13.12 4.21
N GLU A 84 -6.89 12.11 3.37
CA GLU A 84 -7.88 11.65 2.40
C GLU A 84 -9.11 11.04 3.07
N ALA A 85 -8.92 10.20 4.09
CA ALA A 85 -10.00 9.62 4.88
C ALA A 85 -10.79 10.70 5.64
N LYS A 86 -10.11 11.74 6.17
CA LYS A 86 -10.77 12.85 6.87
C LYS A 86 -11.74 13.60 5.97
N ARG A 87 -11.45 13.74 4.66
CA ARG A 87 -12.39 14.35 3.69
C ARG A 87 -13.69 13.57 3.55
N LEU A 88 -13.64 12.27 3.83
CA LEU A 88 -14.78 11.35 3.80
C LEU A 88 -15.46 11.19 5.16
N GLY A 89 -15.09 12.02 6.16
CA GLY A 89 -15.63 11.94 7.51
C GLY A 89 -15.01 10.84 8.38
N LEU A 90 -13.95 10.16 7.91
CA LEU A 90 -13.22 9.16 8.69
C LEU A 90 -12.03 9.79 9.41
N ASP A 91 -12.09 9.85 10.73
CA ASP A 91 -10.95 10.24 11.55
C ASP A 91 -10.11 9.01 11.92
N LEU A 92 -9.10 8.70 11.10
CA LEU A 92 -8.22 7.55 11.31
C LEU A 92 -7.46 7.63 12.64
N ALA A 93 -7.07 8.83 13.09
CA ALA A 93 -6.35 8.99 14.35
C ALA A 93 -7.24 8.58 15.54
N ARG A 94 -8.48 9.06 15.54
CA ARG A 94 -9.48 8.66 16.54
C ARG A 94 -9.81 7.16 16.47
N LEU A 95 -9.85 6.57 15.26
CA LEU A 95 -10.10 5.13 15.08
C LEU A 95 -8.91 4.27 15.54
N THR A 96 -7.67 4.79 15.47
CA THR A 96 -6.49 4.16 16.07
C THR A 96 -6.54 4.21 17.59
N GLU A 97 -6.91 5.35 18.18
CA GLU A 97 -7.12 5.45 19.64
C GLU A 97 -8.19 4.48 20.14
N LYS A 98 -9.27 4.31 19.37
CA LYS A 98 -10.35 3.33 19.62
C LYS A 98 -9.97 1.88 19.29
N ARG A 99 -8.75 1.64 18.80
CA ARG A 99 -8.25 0.31 18.41
C ARG A 99 -9.17 -0.40 17.40
N GLN A 100 -9.69 0.36 16.45
CA GLN A 100 -10.47 -0.13 15.30
C GLN A 100 -9.65 -0.10 14.01
N PHE A 101 -8.61 0.74 13.95
CA PHE A 101 -7.77 0.92 12.77
C PHE A 101 -6.30 0.95 13.15
N ALA A 102 -5.44 0.29 12.36
CA ALA A 102 -3.99 0.39 12.47
C ALA A 102 -3.36 0.67 11.10
N PHE A 103 -2.34 1.52 11.08
CA PHE A 103 -1.55 1.80 9.89
C PHE A 103 -0.14 1.21 10.03
N VAL A 104 0.29 0.53 8.97
CA VAL A 104 1.63 -0.02 8.83
C VAL A 104 2.31 0.67 7.64
N ASP A 105 3.39 1.38 7.94
CA ASP A 105 4.19 2.13 6.98
C ASP A 105 5.27 1.23 6.38
N GLY A 106 5.04 0.80 5.15
CA GLY A 106 5.97 0.06 4.30
C GLY A 106 6.83 0.94 3.40
N LEU A 107 6.87 2.26 3.62
CA LEU A 107 7.56 3.22 2.75
C LEU A 107 8.74 3.90 3.45
N SER A 108 8.49 4.58 4.57
CA SER A 108 9.42 5.58 5.12
C SER A 108 10.74 5.02 5.63
N GLU A 109 10.72 3.80 6.19
CA GLU A 109 11.91 3.16 6.78
C GLU A 109 12.22 1.80 6.17
N LEU A 110 11.52 1.41 5.09
CA LEU A 110 11.62 0.04 4.55
C LEU A 110 13.05 -0.34 4.20
N PHE A 111 13.85 0.58 3.65
CA PHE A 111 15.25 0.33 3.27
C PHE A 111 16.26 1.07 4.16
N SER A 112 15.81 1.57 5.32
CA SER A 112 16.70 2.27 6.25
C SER A 112 17.56 1.25 7.01
N PRO A 113 18.87 1.51 7.17
CA PRO A 113 19.70 0.65 8.00
C PRO A 113 19.18 0.64 9.44
N PRO A 114 19.35 -0.46 10.19
CA PRO A 114 19.08 -0.46 11.61
C PRO A 114 19.84 0.70 12.24
N THR A 115 19.12 1.57 12.96
CA THR A 115 19.77 2.62 13.75
C THR A 115 20.71 1.92 14.73
N ALA A 116 22.02 1.94 14.43
CA ALA A 116 23.01 1.56 15.40
C ALA A 116 22.77 2.45 16.62
N LEU A 117 22.45 1.85 17.77
CA LEU A 117 22.49 2.56 19.03
C LEU A 117 23.87 3.18 19.10
N ALA A 118 23.94 4.51 19.01
CA ALA A 118 25.19 5.24 19.07
C ALA A 118 25.90 4.84 20.36
N SER A 119 26.93 4.00 20.25
CA SER A 119 27.91 3.87 21.31
C SER A 119 28.55 5.24 21.47
N SER A 120 28.59 5.71 22.72
CA SER A 120 29.14 7.00 23.13
C SER A 120 30.47 7.32 22.44
N PRO A 121 30.77 8.59 22.13
CA PRO A 121 31.98 8.95 21.43
C PRO A 121 33.20 8.62 22.29
N ALA A 122 33.91 7.54 21.94
CA ALA A 122 35.24 7.28 22.45
C ALA A 122 36.21 8.31 21.86
N GLN A 123 37.04 8.89 22.74
CA GLN A 123 38.02 9.94 22.46
C GLN A 123 39.02 9.54 21.34
N PRO A 124 39.62 10.53 20.64
CA PRO A 124 40.51 10.27 19.52
C PRO A 124 41.89 9.80 20.02
N HIS A 125 42.24 8.54 19.73
CA HIS A 125 43.64 8.11 19.76
C HIS A 125 44.26 8.33 18.38
N TYR A 126 45.21 9.27 18.34
CA TYR A 126 46.13 9.46 17.22
C TYR A 126 47.06 8.25 17.09
N PHE A 127 47.04 7.56 15.95
CA PHE A 127 48.23 6.87 15.43
C PHE A 127 48.18 6.75 13.89
N GLY A 128 49.23 7.28 13.25
CA GLY A 128 50.05 6.58 12.25
C GLY A 128 49.43 6.20 10.90
N ALA A 129 49.87 6.93 9.88
CA ALA A 129 49.64 6.70 8.45
C ALA A 129 49.80 5.25 7.95
N SER A 130 48.88 4.82 7.08
CA SER A 130 49.21 4.11 5.82
C SER A 130 48.05 4.26 4.82
N SER A 131 48.38 4.81 3.66
CA SER A 131 47.51 5.16 2.54
C SER A 131 47.29 4.02 1.56
N THR A 132 46.04 3.79 1.11
CA THR A 132 45.70 3.18 -0.20
C THR A 132 44.30 3.67 -0.67
N PRO A 133 43.99 3.62 -1.98
CA PRO A 133 43.48 4.79 -2.68
C PRO A 133 41.96 4.86 -2.82
N ARG A 134 41.45 6.09 -2.86
CA ARG A 134 40.06 6.46 -3.10
C ARG A 134 39.86 6.64 -4.61
N THR A 135 39.09 5.75 -5.25
CA THR A 135 38.73 5.88 -6.67
C THR A 135 37.72 7.01 -6.84
N THR A 136 38.15 8.14 -7.40
CA THR A 136 37.26 9.23 -7.81
C THR A 136 36.93 9.09 -9.30
N LEU A 137 35.64 9.16 -9.63
CA LEU A 137 35.13 9.20 -11.00
C LEU A 137 35.71 10.42 -11.77
N PRO A 138 36.12 10.28 -13.04
CA PRO A 138 36.75 11.36 -13.78
C PRO A 138 35.73 12.43 -14.20
N THR A 139 36.01 13.67 -13.82
CA THR A 139 35.27 14.86 -14.28
C THR A 139 35.82 15.26 -15.65
N ARG A 140 34.94 15.35 -16.65
CA ARG A 140 35.26 15.71 -18.05
C ARG A 140 35.65 17.19 -18.13
N SER A 141 36.90 17.49 -18.48
CA SER A 141 37.38 18.84 -18.78
C SER A 141 36.98 19.29 -20.19
N HIS A 142 36.62 20.57 -20.35
CA HIS A 142 36.46 21.24 -21.63
C HIS A 142 37.79 21.89 -22.08
N PRO A 143 38.09 21.99 -23.39
CA PRO A 143 39.33 22.58 -23.88
C PRO A 143 39.27 24.11 -23.91
N GLY A 144 40.40 24.74 -23.61
CA GLY A 144 40.51 26.16 -23.31
C GLY A 144 40.94 27.09 -24.43
N ILE A 145 41.11 28.36 -24.07
CA ILE A 145 41.80 29.42 -24.80
C ILE A 145 42.56 30.28 -23.76
N THR A 146 43.83 30.58 -24.03
CA THR A 146 44.83 31.30 -23.20
C THR A 146 44.87 32.81 -23.53
N PRO A 147 45.86 33.63 -23.08
CA PRO A 147 46.13 34.11 -21.71
C PRO A 147 46.32 35.66 -21.64
N HIS A 148 46.33 36.30 -20.45
CA HIS A 148 47.19 37.48 -20.14
C HIS A 148 47.09 37.90 -18.64
N GLY A 149 48.26 38.03 -17.98
CA GLY A 149 48.53 39.06 -16.95
C GLY A 149 48.39 38.68 -15.44
N PRO A 150 49.42 38.92 -14.58
CA PRO A 150 49.45 38.45 -13.19
C PRO A 150 49.03 39.52 -12.15
N SER A 151 48.42 39.09 -11.03
CA SER A 151 48.40 39.84 -9.76
C SER A 151 48.15 38.92 -8.54
N PRO A 152 48.66 39.25 -7.33
CA PRO A 152 48.89 38.31 -6.21
C PRO A 152 47.67 38.10 -5.27
N PRO A 153 47.72 37.12 -4.34
CA PRO A 153 46.52 36.58 -3.70
C PRO A 153 46.10 37.38 -2.46
N ARG A 154 44.79 37.60 -2.31
CA ARG A 154 44.17 38.10 -1.08
C ARG A 154 43.34 36.97 -0.46
N GLN A 155 43.84 36.40 0.64
CA GLN A 155 43.04 35.52 1.51
C GLN A 155 41.91 36.31 2.17
N PRO A 156 40.69 35.75 2.26
CA PRO A 156 39.74 36.11 3.30
C PRO A 156 39.76 35.09 4.45
N ALA A 157 39.67 35.63 5.65
CA ALA A 157 39.61 34.98 6.95
C ALA A 157 38.35 34.09 7.13
N PRO A 158 38.36 33.14 8.09
CA PRO A 158 37.22 32.26 8.34
C PRO A 158 36.10 33.02 9.07
N SER A 159 34.92 33.10 8.45
CA SER A 159 33.69 33.58 9.10
C SER A 159 33.02 32.43 9.84
N ALA A 160 32.68 32.72 11.09
CA ALA A 160 32.15 31.82 12.11
C ALA A 160 30.88 31.07 11.69
N SER A 161 30.84 29.79 12.07
CA SER A 161 29.68 28.91 11.96
C SER A 161 28.59 29.37 12.95
N ALA A 162 27.45 29.83 12.43
CA ALA A 162 26.26 30.06 13.23
C ALA A 162 25.63 28.70 13.55
N ALA A 163 25.72 28.30 14.82
CA ALA A 163 25.06 27.11 15.36
C ALA A 163 23.54 27.27 15.25
N VAL A 164 22.89 26.39 14.49
CA VAL A 164 21.45 26.17 14.55
C VAL A 164 21.20 25.22 15.73
N PRO A 165 20.36 25.57 16.71
CA PRO A 165 20.12 24.71 17.86
C PRO A 165 19.36 23.46 17.41
N SER A 166 19.97 22.31 17.67
CA SER A 166 19.37 20.99 17.53
C SER A 166 18.18 20.86 18.48
N HIS A 167 16.96 20.91 17.95
CA HIS A 167 15.82 20.35 18.64
C HIS A 167 16.00 18.84 18.70
N GLN A 168 16.40 18.35 19.88
CA GLN A 168 16.25 16.96 20.27
C GLN A 168 14.76 16.63 20.15
N SER A 169 14.37 15.93 19.09
CA SER A 169 13.02 15.39 18.98
C SER A 169 12.92 14.26 20.00
N ALA A 170 12.26 14.57 21.12
CA ALA A 170 11.65 13.55 21.96
C ALA A 170 10.86 12.60 21.04
N ARG A 171 11.06 11.30 21.23
CA ARG A 171 10.30 10.26 20.52
C ARG A 171 8.82 10.39 20.90
N GLU A 172 8.05 11.15 20.12
CA GLU A 172 6.62 10.91 20.05
C GLU A 172 6.45 9.48 19.52
N ALA A 173 5.80 8.62 20.31
CA ALA A 173 5.41 7.30 19.88
C ALA A 173 4.42 7.46 18.71
N SER A 174 4.95 7.44 17.49
CA SER A 174 4.16 7.53 16.27
C SER A 174 3.09 6.44 16.31
N PRO A 175 1.81 6.72 15.97
CA PRO A 175 0.72 5.74 15.98
C PRO A 175 0.84 4.66 14.88
N VAL A 176 2.03 4.52 14.30
CA VAL A 176 2.30 3.84 13.03
C VAL A 176 3.45 2.86 13.23
N LYS A 177 3.21 1.58 12.94
CA LYS A 177 4.27 0.57 12.84
C LYS A 177 5.02 0.82 11.53
N ARG A 178 6.34 1.03 11.59
CA ARG A 178 7.18 1.17 10.40
C ARG A 178 7.88 -0.15 10.11
N LEU A 179 7.74 -0.65 8.89
CA LEU A 179 8.40 -1.85 8.41
C LEU A 179 9.86 -1.53 8.04
N ARG A 180 10.71 -2.53 8.21
CA ARG A 180 12.12 -2.48 7.82
C ARG A 180 12.50 -3.80 7.19
N LEU A 181 12.93 -3.76 5.94
CA LEU A 181 13.44 -4.93 5.24
C LEU A 181 14.92 -5.10 5.57
N SER A 182 15.25 -6.20 6.24
CA SER A 182 16.63 -6.58 6.52
C SER A 182 16.93 -7.97 5.96
N GLY A 183 18.06 -8.10 5.27
CA GLY A 183 18.48 -9.36 4.66
C GLY A 183 18.00 -9.52 3.21
N SER A 184 17.88 -10.77 2.79
CA SER A 184 17.49 -11.19 1.44
C SER A 184 16.71 -12.50 1.52
N GLY A 185 15.92 -12.79 0.49
CA GLY A 185 15.16 -14.03 0.39
C GLY A 185 13.90 -14.04 1.24
N THR A 186 13.34 -15.23 1.40
CA THR A 186 12.14 -15.53 2.20
C THR A 186 12.26 -15.02 3.63
N ALA A 187 13.42 -15.23 4.29
CA ALA A 187 13.63 -14.77 5.68
C ALA A 187 13.41 -13.27 5.88
N ALA A 188 13.68 -12.43 4.87
CA ALA A 188 13.43 -11.00 4.94
C ALA A 188 11.93 -10.69 4.87
N ILE A 189 11.18 -11.43 4.05
CA ILE A 189 9.73 -11.30 3.93
C ILE A 189 9.01 -11.90 5.15
N ASP A 190 9.49 -13.02 5.68
CA ASP A 190 8.97 -13.65 6.90
C ASP A 190 9.01 -12.68 8.09
N ALA A 191 10.07 -11.87 8.19
CA ALA A 191 10.18 -10.82 9.21
C ALA A 191 9.11 -9.73 9.03
N LEU A 192 8.81 -9.33 7.79
CA LEU A 192 7.72 -8.38 7.48
C LEU A 192 6.36 -9.00 7.81
N GLU A 193 6.15 -10.27 7.47
CA GLU A 193 4.94 -11.02 7.80
C GLU A 193 4.70 -11.06 9.30
N MET A 194 5.73 -11.40 10.08
CA MET A 194 5.68 -11.44 11.54
C MET A 194 5.31 -10.06 12.10
N ASP A 195 5.90 -8.98 11.59
CA ASP A 195 5.62 -7.62 12.02
C ASP A 195 4.17 -7.19 11.74
N ILE A 196 3.63 -7.50 10.55
CA ILE A 196 2.24 -7.19 10.18
C ILE A 196 1.27 -8.05 11.00
N THR A 197 1.57 -9.35 11.16
CA THR A 197 0.78 -10.29 11.94
C THR A 197 0.72 -9.89 13.41
N ALA A 198 1.81 -9.37 13.97
CA ALA A 198 1.81 -8.82 15.33
C ALA A 198 0.83 -7.65 15.47
N VAL A 199 0.75 -6.75 14.48
CA VAL A 199 -0.21 -5.63 14.47
C VAL A 199 -1.65 -6.15 14.36
N ILE A 200 -1.91 -7.13 13.48
CA ILE A 200 -3.22 -7.78 13.36
C ILE A 200 -3.65 -8.40 14.70
N ASN A 201 -2.77 -9.14 15.36
CA ASN A 201 -3.05 -9.81 16.64
C ASN A 201 -3.25 -8.82 17.79
N GLN A 202 -2.46 -7.75 17.84
CA GLN A 202 -2.65 -6.66 18.79
C GLN A 202 -4.04 -6.02 18.59
N LEU A 203 -4.45 -5.82 17.34
CA LEU A 203 -5.74 -5.23 17.01
C LEU A 203 -6.90 -6.17 17.38
N LYS A 204 -6.77 -7.49 17.16
CA LYS A 204 -7.77 -8.51 17.57
C LYS A 204 -7.97 -8.55 19.08
N THR A 205 -6.89 -8.64 19.85
CA THR A 205 -6.91 -8.83 21.31
C THR A 205 -7.39 -7.61 22.11
N SER A 206 -7.32 -6.42 21.52
CA SER A 206 -7.54 -5.14 22.20
C SER A 206 -8.94 -4.87 22.76
N ASN A 207 -9.98 -5.59 22.33
CA ASN A 207 -11.38 -5.35 22.76
C ASN A 207 -12.07 -6.59 23.36
N LEU A 208 -11.31 -7.60 23.82
CA LEU A 208 -11.90 -8.79 24.48
C LEU A 208 -12.59 -8.49 25.83
N GLY A 209 -12.61 -7.23 26.29
CA GLY A 209 -12.97 -6.86 27.67
C GLY A 209 -14.41 -6.44 27.94
N GLU A 210 -15.28 -6.22 26.95
CA GLU A 210 -16.65 -5.71 27.22
C GLU A 210 -17.78 -6.46 26.50
N ASP A 211 -17.49 -7.23 25.45
CA ASP A 211 -18.48 -8.00 24.71
C ASP A 211 -17.70 -9.12 24.01
N GLY A 212 -17.86 -10.38 24.44
CA GLY A 212 -16.99 -11.52 24.10
C GLY A 212 -17.00 -11.97 22.63
N GLY A 213 -17.26 -11.07 21.69
CA GLY A 213 -17.26 -11.33 20.26
C GLY A 213 -15.87 -11.24 19.63
N GLU A 214 -15.56 -12.20 18.75
CA GLU A 214 -14.37 -12.15 17.89
C GLU A 214 -14.40 -10.90 17.00
N SER A 215 -13.27 -10.20 16.88
CA SER A 215 -13.14 -9.04 16.00
C SER A 215 -12.64 -9.49 14.64
N ASP A 216 -13.40 -9.23 13.59
CA ASP A 216 -12.94 -9.44 12.21
C ASP A 216 -11.92 -8.37 11.82
N VAL A 217 -10.83 -8.78 11.19
CA VAL A 217 -9.83 -7.86 10.67
C VAL A 217 -9.81 -7.93 9.16
N LEU A 218 -10.12 -6.80 8.51
CA LEU A 218 -9.84 -6.58 7.10
C LEU A 218 -8.39 -6.11 6.96
N LEU A 219 -7.58 -6.85 6.21
CA LEU A 219 -6.24 -6.44 5.82
C LEU A 219 -6.30 -5.77 4.45
N ILE A 220 -5.73 -4.58 4.33
CA ILE A 220 -5.51 -3.93 3.04
C ILE A 220 -4.01 -3.78 2.85
N VAL A 221 -3.47 -4.36 1.78
CA VAL A 221 -2.07 -4.26 1.38
C VAL A 221 -1.99 -3.41 0.12
N ASP A 222 -1.55 -2.17 0.29
CA ASP A 222 -1.47 -1.17 -0.75
C ASP A 222 -0.09 -1.16 -1.43
N GLN A 223 -0.10 -1.54 -2.71
CA GLN A 223 1.04 -1.55 -3.64
C GLN A 223 2.28 -2.32 -3.17
N PRO A 224 2.15 -3.60 -2.74
CA PRO A 224 3.30 -4.42 -2.35
C PRO A 224 4.22 -4.72 -3.53
N ASP A 225 3.80 -4.49 -4.77
CA ASP A 225 4.62 -4.56 -5.99
C ASP A 225 5.83 -3.60 -5.96
N LEU A 226 5.82 -2.54 -5.13
CA LEU A 226 7.03 -1.75 -4.88
C LEU A 226 8.15 -2.60 -4.26
N LEU A 227 7.81 -3.52 -3.35
CA LEU A 227 8.79 -4.40 -2.72
C LEU A 227 9.44 -5.27 -3.81
N LEU A 228 8.62 -5.92 -4.64
CA LEU A 228 9.08 -6.71 -5.78
C LEU A 228 9.98 -5.90 -6.72
N ALA A 229 9.62 -4.65 -7.03
CA ALA A 229 10.44 -3.77 -7.87
C ALA A 229 11.77 -3.36 -7.23
N ALA A 230 11.79 -3.14 -5.92
CA ALA A 230 12.98 -2.68 -5.19
C ALA A 230 13.96 -3.81 -4.80
N THR A 231 13.48 -5.04 -4.72
CA THR A 231 14.28 -6.20 -4.32
C THR A 231 14.52 -7.16 -5.46
N GLY A 232 13.43 -7.57 -6.12
CA GLY A 232 13.39 -8.53 -7.22
C GLY A 232 14.07 -9.88 -6.94
N PRO A 233 14.19 -10.73 -7.97
CA PRO A 233 14.86 -12.03 -7.88
C PRO A 233 16.32 -11.93 -7.43
N ASN A 234 16.99 -10.80 -7.72
CA ASN A 234 18.38 -10.57 -7.34
C ASN A 234 18.58 -10.53 -5.82
N LYS A 235 17.54 -10.19 -5.05
CA LYS A 235 17.54 -10.29 -3.59
C LYS A 235 16.70 -11.47 -3.08
N GLY A 236 16.34 -12.42 -3.95
CA GLY A 236 15.56 -13.61 -3.60
C GLY A 236 14.09 -13.33 -3.27
N ILE A 237 13.54 -12.23 -3.76
CA ILE A 237 12.13 -11.85 -3.54
C ILE A 237 11.49 -11.71 -4.92
N GLY A 238 11.00 -12.82 -5.47
CA GLY A 238 10.28 -12.89 -6.73
C GLY A 238 8.76 -12.99 -6.53
N ALA A 239 8.06 -13.27 -7.61
CA ALA A 239 6.60 -13.42 -7.65
C ALA A 239 6.11 -14.54 -6.73
N THR A 240 6.84 -15.66 -6.68
CA THR A 240 6.49 -16.82 -5.86
C THR A 240 6.55 -16.47 -4.39
N GLU A 241 7.66 -15.91 -3.91
CA GLU A 241 7.84 -15.54 -2.50
C GLU A 241 6.84 -14.45 -2.08
N MET A 242 6.56 -13.48 -2.97
CA MET A 242 5.52 -12.47 -2.74
C MET A 242 4.11 -13.10 -2.66
N GLY A 243 3.83 -14.10 -3.50
CA GLY A 243 2.56 -14.83 -3.48
C GLY A 243 2.37 -15.64 -2.19
N GLU A 244 3.41 -16.34 -1.74
CA GLU A 244 3.43 -17.07 -0.46
C GLU A 244 3.25 -16.12 0.73
N TRP A 245 3.91 -14.98 0.71
CA TRP A 245 3.77 -13.96 1.75
C TRP A 245 2.34 -13.42 1.88
N ILE A 246 1.69 -13.08 0.75
CA ILE A 246 0.28 -12.67 0.76
C ILE A 246 -0.62 -13.80 1.28
N MET A 247 -0.27 -15.07 1.03
CA MET A 247 -0.98 -16.21 1.61
C MET A 247 -0.83 -16.30 3.12
N GLY A 248 0.39 -16.12 3.65
CA GLY A 248 0.63 -16.10 5.10
C GLY A 248 -0.17 -15.00 5.79
N LEU A 249 -0.14 -13.78 5.22
CA LEU A 249 -0.95 -12.66 5.71
C LEU A 249 -2.47 -12.92 5.66
N GLN A 250 -2.95 -13.60 4.62
CA GLN A 250 -4.37 -13.99 4.49
C GLN A 250 -4.81 -14.95 5.60
N GLN A 251 -3.92 -15.81 6.11
CA GLN A 251 -4.23 -16.69 7.25
C GLN A 251 -4.40 -15.91 8.55
N ALA A 252 -3.73 -14.76 8.69
CA ALA A 252 -3.82 -13.92 9.88
C ALA A 252 -5.07 -13.00 9.87
N ALA A 253 -5.62 -12.66 8.71
CA ALA A 253 -6.75 -11.73 8.55
C ALA A 253 -8.08 -12.44 8.24
N THR A 254 -9.21 -11.78 8.49
CA THR A 254 -10.53 -12.31 8.09
C THR A 254 -10.73 -12.19 6.58
N ALA A 255 -10.28 -11.10 5.97
CA ALA A 255 -10.31 -10.90 4.52
C ALA A 255 -9.13 -10.01 4.12
N THR A 256 -8.65 -10.16 2.90
CA THR A 256 -7.49 -9.41 2.40
C THR A 256 -7.80 -8.71 1.08
N VAL A 257 -7.49 -7.42 0.99
CA VAL A 257 -7.52 -6.63 -0.25
C VAL A 257 -6.09 -6.28 -0.61
N VAL A 258 -5.65 -6.59 -1.82
CA VAL A 258 -4.33 -6.23 -2.32
C VAL A 258 -4.48 -5.30 -3.50
N THR A 259 -3.81 -4.13 -3.49
CA THR A 259 -3.75 -3.23 -4.65
C THR A 259 -2.43 -3.42 -5.39
N VAL A 260 -2.45 -3.53 -6.72
CA VAL A 260 -1.25 -3.69 -7.56
C VAL A 260 -1.33 -2.82 -8.82
N SER A 261 -0.18 -2.42 -9.36
CA SER A 261 -0.13 -1.81 -10.69
C SER A 261 -0.41 -2.83 -11.79
N SER A 262 -1.16 -2.43 -12.82
CA SER A 262 -1.39 -3.19 -14.05
C SER A 262 -1.05 -2.38 -15.30
N ASP A 263 -0.05 -1.51 -15.23
CA ASP A 263 0.40 -0.72 -16.38
C ASP A 263 0.88 -1.63 -17.52
N SER A 264 0.67 -1.20 -18.77
CA SER A 264 0.91 -2.03 -19.96
C SER A 264 2.29 -2.73 -20.01
N PRO A 265 3.43 -2.06 -19.75
CA PRO A 265 4.73 -2.75 -19.78
C PRO A 265 4.89 -3.80 -18.67
N LEU A 266 4.13 -3.70 -17.57
CA LEU A 266 4.26 -4.59 -16.41
C LEU A 266 3.42 -5.86 -16.52
N ILE A 267 2.43 -5.89 -17.41
CA ILE A 267 1.49 -7.01 -17.57
C ILE A 267 1.58 -7.64 -18.96
N HIS A 268 1.81 -6.84 -20.00
CA HIS A 268 1.89 -7.33 -21.38
C HIS A 268 3.34 -7.66 -21.75
N ASN A 269 3.87 -8.74 -21.17
CA ASN A 269 5.21 -9.27 -21.47
C ASN A 269 5.33 -9.80 -22.92
N ALA A 270 4.20 -9.94 -23.60
CA ALA A 270 4.10 -10.30 -25.01
C ALA A 270 3.85 -9.04 -25.86
N SER A 271 4.86 -8.22 -26.11
CA SER A 271 4.74 -7.19 -27.14
C SER A 271 4.82 -7.87 -28.52
N ALA A 272 3.66 -7.96 -29.20
CA ALA A 272 3.50 -8.60 -30.51
C ALA A 272 4.20 -7.87 -31.68
N PHE A 273 4.99 -6.82 -31.44
CA PHE A 273 5.53 -5.96 -32.50
C PHE A 273 7.01 -5.58 -32.40
N VAL A 274 7.77 -6.02 -31.38
CA VAL A 274 9.22 -5.73 -31.29
C VAL A 274 9.94 -6.91 -30.63
N HIS A 275 11.13 -7.26 -31.13
CA HIS A 275 12.00 -8.35 -30.64
C HIS A 275 12.59 -8.10 -29.22
N GLN A 276 11.84 -7.49 -28.30
CA GLN A 276 12.31 -7.24 -26.94
C GLN A 276 11.86 -8.37 -26.01
N THR A 277 12.84 -9.07 -25.45
CA THR A 277 12.63 -10.02 -24.36
C THR A 277 12.17 -9.25 -23.12
N ALA A 278 11.08 -9.69 -22.50
CA ALA A 278 10.60 -9.12 -21.25
C ALA A 278 11.72 -9.07 -20.20
N THR A 279 11.83 -7.98 -19.46
CA THR A 279 12.80 -7.86 -18.38
C THR A 279 12.44 -8.81 -17.24
N PRO A 280 13.40 -9.16 -16.36
CA PRO A 280 13.07 -9.93 -15.16
C PRO A 280 12.00 -9.26 -14.29
N LEU A 281 12.02 -7.93 -14.17
CA LEU A 281 11.01 -7.20 -13.41
C LEU A 281 9.62 -7.33 -14.04
N GLU A 282 9.49 -7.17 -15.35
CA GLU A 282 8.22 -7.33 -16.08
C GLU A 282 7.70 -8.78 -15.96
N THR A 283 8.59 -9.76 -16.06
CA THR A 283 8.27 -11.18 -15.91
C THR A 283 7.70 -11.48 -14.53
N GLU A 284 8.40 -11.05 -13.48
CA GLU A 284 8.01 -11.29 -12.09
C GLU A 284 6.77 -10.48 -11.70
N HIS A 285 6.65 -9.22 -12.13
CA HIS A 285 5.48 -8.40 -11.82
C HIS A 285 4.21 -8.99 -12.44
N ALA A 286 4.28 -9.41 -13.71
CA ALA A 286 3.17 -10.08 -14.36
C ALA A 286 2.83 -11.40 -13.67
N ALA A 287 3.84 -12.22 -13.34
CA ALA A 287 3.64 -13.48 -12.63
C ALA A 287 2.96 -13.28 -11.26
N PHE A 288 3.40 -12.26 -10.50
CA PHE A 288 2.80 -11.91 -9.22
C PHE A 288 1.34 -11.43 -9.38
N THR A 289 1.10 -10.49 -10.29
CA THR A 289 -0.24 -9.92 -10.52
C THR A 289 -1.24 -10.97 -11.03
N VAL A 290 -0.82 -11.81 -11.99
CA VAL A 290 -1.65 -12.91 -12.49
C VAL A 290 -1.88 -13.97 -11.41
N GLY A 291 -0.85 -14.28 -10.61
CA GLY A 291 -0.97 -15.19 -9.47
C GLY A 291 -1.97 -14.70 -8.42
N LEU A 292 -1.97 -13.40 -8.11
CA LEU A 292 -2.98 -12.77 -7.25
C LEU A 292 -4.39 -12.87 -7.86
N ALA A 293 -4.56 -12.54 -9.14
CA ALA A 293 -5.86 -12.62 -9.81
C ALA A 293 -6.42 -14.06 -9.85
N TYR A 294 -5.55 -15.06 -10.03
CA TYR A 294 -5.94 -16.47 -9.99
C TYR A 294 -6.36 -16.92 -8.60
N ARG A 295 -5.70 -16.43 -7.54
CA ARG A 295 -6.06 -16.75 -6.15
C ARG A 295 -7.19 -15.90 -5.58
N ALA A 296 -7.51 -14.78 -6.22
CA ALA A 296 -8.56 -13.89 -5.77
C ALA A 296 -9.93 -14.53 -5.96
N GLU A 297 -10.83 -14.22 -5.05
CA GLU A 297 -12.26 -14.48 -5.22
C GLU A 297 -12.89 -13.39 -6.10
N MET A 298 -12.37 -12.16 -5.99
CA MET A 298 -12.83 -11.00 -6.74
C MET A 298 -11.65 -10.20 -7.28
N VAL A 299 -11.77 -9.78 -8.55
CA VAL A 299 -10.82 -8.88 -9.20
C VAL A 299 -11.54 -7.58 -9.53
N MET A 300 -11.00 -6.46 -9.05
CA MET A 300 -11.46 -5.10 -9.34
C MET A 300 -10.42 -4.39 -10.19
N GLN A 301 -10.73 -4.15 -11.46
CA GLN A 301 -9.80 -3.53 -12.40
C GLN A 301 -10.21 -2.08 -12.71
N LEU A 302 -9.30 -1.15 -12.46
CA LEU A 302 -9.43 0.26 -12.81
C LEU A 302 -8.69 0.53 -14.13
N ARG A 303 -9.43 1.07 -15.10
CA ARG A 303 -8.92 1.38 -16.44
C ARG A 303 -9.27 2.80 -16.85
N ASN A 304 -8.48 3.34 -17.76
CA ASN A 304 -8.82 4.55 -18.48
C ASN A 304 -10.04 4.31 -19.37
N LEU A 305 -10.69 5.41 -19.76
CA LEU A 305 -11.68 5.38 -20.82
C LEU A 305 -10.99 5.10 -22.16
N GLU A 306 -11.49 4.11 -22.89
CA GLU A 306 -10.99 3.78 -24.24
C GLU A 306 -11.14 4.94 -25.22
N THR A 307 -12.12 5.82 -24.99
CA THR A 307 -12.37 7.03 -25.82
C THR A 307 -11.47 8.22 -25.46
N GLY A 308 -10.59 8.08 -24.48
CA GLY A 308 -9.75 9.17 -23.96
C GLY A 308 -10.41 9.96 -22.81
N ALA A 309 -9.71 10.99 -22.35
CA ALA A 309 -10.11 11.76 -21.16
C ALA A 309 -11.47 12.45 -21.33
N ALA A 310 -12.30 12.39 -20.28
CA ALA A 310 -13.58 13.08 -20.20
C ALA A 310 -13.63 14.01 -18.97
N ARG A 311 -14.40 15.10 -19.04
CA ARG A 311 -14.51 16.08 -17.94
C ARG A 311 -15.20 15.50 -16.70
N ASP A 312 -16.21 14.67 -16.93
CA ASP A 312 -17.14 14.20 -15.91
C ASP A 312 -17.03 12.68 -15.66
N VAL A 313 -16.00 12.03 -16.21
CA VAL A 313 -15.70 10.61 -16.01
C VAL A 313 -14.20 10.43 -15.86
N SER A 314 -13.78 9.83 -14.76
CA SER A 314 -12.36 9.57 -14.45
C SER A 314 -11.88 8.26 -15.07
N GLY A 315 -12.73 7.25 -15.15
CA GLY A 315 -12.35 5.95 -15.70
C GLY A 315 -13.46 4.91 -15.61
N VAL A 316 -13.05 3.66 -15.81
CA VAL A 316 -13.90 2.47 -15.74
C VAL A 316 -13.45 1.60 -14.57
N LEU A 317 -14.39 1.15 -13.74
CA LEU A 317 -14.19 0.07 -12.78
C LEU A 317 -14.90 -1.17 -13.34
N ARG A 318 -14.15 -2.26 -13.53
CA ARG A 318 -14.69 -3.59 -13.80
C ARG A 318 -14.52 -4.45 -12.56
N VAL A 319 -15.59 -5.07 -12.11
CA VAL A 319 -15.60 -6.08 -11.04
C VAL A 319 -15.90 -7.42 -11.69
N SER A 320 -15.00 -8.38 -11.54
CA SER A 320 -15.13 -9.74 -12.10
C SER A 320 -14.75 -10.80 -11.09
N LYS A 321 -15.25 -12.02 -11.31
CA LYS A 321 -14.92 -13.19 -10.51
C LYS A 321 -13.44 -13.52 -10.71
N GLY A 322 -12.72 -13.76 -9.62
CA GLY A 322 -11.32 -14.20 -9.67
C GLY A 322 -11.19 -15.71 -9.86
N GLY A 323 -9.97 -16.22 -9.98
CA GLY A 323 -9.75 -17.65 -10.25
C GLY A 323 -10.13 -18.59 -9.11
N ALA A 324 -10.23 -18.09 -7.87
CA ALA A 324 -10.68 -18.85 -6.71
C ALA A 324 -12.20 -18.74 -6.47
N TRP A 325 -12.92 -18.00 -7.31
CA TRP A 325 -14.38 -17.89 -7.22
C TRP A 325 -15.05 -19.25 -7.38
N GLY A 326 -16.03 -19.56 -6.52
CA GLY A 326 -16.78 -20.82 -6.58
C GLY A 326 -16.05 -22.04 -6.02
N HIS A 327 -14.81 -21.90 -5.52
CA HIS A 327 -14.09 -22.99 -4.89
C HIS A 327 -14.59 -23.31 -3.46
N ARG A 328 -15.51 -22.49 -2.92
CA ARG A 328 -16.12 -22.66 -1.59
C ARG A 328 -17.47 -23.38 -1.70
N GLU A 329 -17.53 -24.62 -1.19
CA GLU A 329 -18.72 -25.48 -1.22
C GLU A 329 -19.88 -25.03 -0.29
N SER A 330 -19.77 -23.91 0.44
CA SER A 330 -20.73 -23.55 1.51
C SER A 330 -21.07 -22.06 1.66
N ALA A 331 -20.88 -21.22 0.64
CA ALA A 331 -21.49 -19.89 0.65
C ALA A 331 -22.80 -19.94 -0.14
N GLY A 332 -23.93 -20.02 0.57
CA GLY A 332 -25.26 -19.93 -0.04
C GLY A 332 -25.40 -18.65 -0.85
N GLU A 333 -25.93 -18.77 -2.07
CA GLU A 333 -26.61 -17.77 -2.90
C GLU A 333 -26.20 -16.28 -2.84
N GLU A 334 -24.97 -15.91 -2.50
CA GLU A 334 -24.46 -14.55 -2.80
C GLU A 334 -24.00 -14.48 -4.25
N ASN A 335 -24.99 -14.52 -5.15
CA ASN A 335 -24.81 -14.37 -6.59
C ASN A 335 -24.65 -12.88 -6.94
N TRP A 336 -23.52 -12.27 -6.56
CA TRP A 336 -23.19 -10.97 -7.12
C TRP A 336 -22.79 -11.12 -8.58
N GLU A 337 -23.18 -10.13 -9.38
CA GLU A 337 -22.93 -10.13 -10.82
C GLU A 337 -21.69 -9.33 -11.17
N GLU A 338 -20.91 -9.84 -12.12
CA GLU A 338 -19.82 -9.08 -12.72
C GLU A 338 -20.39 -7.80 -13.32
N LYS A 339 -19.68 -6.69 -13.09
CA LYS A 339 -20.19 -5.39 -13.48
C LYS A 339 -19.08 -4.50 -13.96
N GLU A 340 -19.42 -3.69 -14.94
CA GLU A 340 -18.57 -2.61 -15.41
C GLU A 340 -19.31 -1.29 -15.24
N VAL A 341 -18.67 -0.36 -14.54
CA VAL A 341 -19.24 0.95 -14.23
C VAL A 341 -18.25 2.05 -14.58
N LEU A 342 -18.79 3.19 -14.99
CA LEU A 342 -18.01 4.42 -15.07
C LEU A 342 -17.91 5.01 -13.67
N TYR A 343 -16.78 5.62 -13.35
CA TYR A 343 -16.62 6.36 -12.10
C TYR A 343 -16.06 7.75 -12.34
N PHE A 344 -16.43 8.67 -11.47
CA PHE A 344 -15.92 10.04 -11.45
C PHE A 344 -15.49 10.41 -10.03
N VAL A 345 -14.20 10.73 -9.87
CA VAL A 345 -13.62 11.19 -8.60
C VAL A 345 -13.65 12.71 -8.58
N GLN A 346 -14.39 13.27 -7.62
CA GLN A 346 -14.52 14.70 -7.42
C GLN A 346 -13.35 15.27 -6.61
N ARG A 347 -13.14 16.58 -6.70
CA ARG A 347 -12.04 17.27 -6.01
C ARG A 347 -12.14 17.19 -4.49
N ASP A 348 -13.35 17.04 -3.96
CA ASP A 348 -13.63 16.88 -2.53
C ASP A 348 -13.46 15.43 -2.03
N GLY A 349 -13.14 14.48 -2.92
CA GLY A 349 -13.04 13.06 -2.62
C GLY A 349 -14.35 12.29 -2.77
N GLY A 350 -15.44 12.95 -3.15
CA GLY A 350 -16.68 12.28 -3.57
C GLY A 350 -16.45 11.39 -4.79
N VAL A 351 -17.19 10.29 -4.89
CA VAL A 351 -17.14 9.40 -6.06
C VAL A 351 -18.56 9.14 -6.56
N SER A 352 -18.79 9.44 -7.83
CA SER A 352 -20.01 9.05 -8.54
C SER A 352 -19.75 7.79 -9.35
N MET A 353 -20.74 6.89 -9.44
CA MET A 353 -20.68 5.70 -10.29
C MET A 353 -21.92 5.62 -11.17
N PHE A 354 -21.73 5.18 -12.41
CA PHE A 354 -22.79 5.11 -13.43
C PHE A 354 -22.71 3.77 -14.16
N GLY A 355 -23.88 3.17 -14.45
CA GLY A 355 -23.97 2.04 -15.38
C GLY A 355 -23.62 2.49 -16.80
N ARG A 356 -23.07 1.59 -17.63
CA ARG A 356 -22.95 1.87 -19.06
C ARG A 356 -24.34 1.84 -19.69
N GLY A 357 -24.82 3.00 -20.17
CA GLY A 357 -26.10 3.12 -20.87
C GLY A 357 -27.29 3.63 -20.04
N GLU A 358 -27.05 4.09 -18.81
CA GLU A 358 -28.05 4.75 -17.94
C GLU A 358 -27.87 6.26 -17.85
#